data_AF-A0A1B6JA15-F1
#
_entry.id   AF-A0A1B6JA15-F1
#
_cell.length_a   1.000
_cell.length_b   1.000
_cell.length_c   1.000
_cell.angle_alpha   90.00
_cell.angle_beta   90.00
_cell.angle_gamma   90.00
#
_symmetry.space_group_name_H-M   'P 1'
#
loop_
_entity.id
_entity.type
_entity.pdbx_description
1 polymer ?
#
loop_
_entity_poly.entity_id
_entity_poly.type
_entity_poly.pdbx_seq_one_letter_code
_entity_poly.pdbx_strand_id
1 'polypeptide(L)'
;LPHSLVQVVIYWNKYMHKWLKLYVFRTSSKYGGLVAVLATYTVSSLLHGLNYPLAAILMSLGVYTYVEYSVRYKLSVLLDACVTARPCPAHCTRHKHSSSLLPVAMVNWLWSALAVFHLAYLGCIVDTTSSTPAPFPQAFQKWSNTHYISHWIAFTTYFLYFCIK
;
A
#
# COMPACT_ATOMS: atom_id res chain seq x y z
N LEU A 1 2.82 -8.57 13.15
CA LEU A 1 2.82 -8.23 11.71
C LEU A 1 2.10 -6.88 11.50
N PRO A 2 2.51 -6.07 10.52
CA PRO A 2 1.81 -4.82 10.21
C PRO A 2 0.38 -5.12 9.75
N HIS A 3 -0.58 -4.33 10.24
CA HIS A 3 -2.00 -4.52 9.98
C HIS A 3 -2.43 -4.17 8.54
N SER A 4 -1.65 -3.33 7.87
CA SER A 4 -1.91 -2.79 6.53
C SER A 4 -0.64 -2.22 5.91
N LEU A 5 -0.62 -2.02 4.58
CA LEU A 5 0.46 -1.31 3.88
C LEU A 5 0.61 0.13 4.40
N VAL A 6 -0.49 0.76 4.81
CA VAL A 6 -0.47 2.11 5.43
C VAL A 6 0.44 2.12 6.67
N GLN A 7 0.37 1.11 7.53
CA GLN A 7 1.27 1.03 8.67
C GLN A 7 2.71 0.78 8.25
N VAL A 8 2.93 -0.09 7.27
CA VAL A 8 4.28 -0.38 6.75
C VAL A 8 4.96 0.90 6.29
N VAL A 9 4.30 1.71 5.47
CA VAL A 9 4.91 2.93 4.91
C VAL A 9 5.14 4.01 5.97
N ILE A 10 4.35 4.04 7.05
CA ILE A 10 4.54 4.95 8.19
C ILE A 10 5.75 4.54 9.02
N TYR A 11 5.88 3.25 9.32
CA TYR A 11 6.86 2.74 10.27
C TYR A 11 8.19 2.31 9.63
N TRP A 12 8.24 2.13 8.31
CA TRP A 12 9.47 1.80 7.58
C TRP A 12 10.54 2.89 7.73
N ASN A 13 10.16 4.16 7.54
CA ASN A 13 11.03 5.31 7.80
C ASN A 13 10.19 6.48 8.31
N LYS A 14 10.05 6.57 9.64
CA LYS A 14 9.16 7.52 10.30
C LYS A 14 9.50 8.98 10.01
N TYR A 15 10.80 9.32 9.90
CA TYR A 15 11.24 10.69 9.64
C TYR A 15 10.96 11.11 8.20
N MET A 16 11.33 10.28 7.24
CA MET A 16 11.04 10.52 5.83
C MET A 16 9.52 10.57 5.59
N HIS A 17 8.75 9.65 6.17
CA HIS A 17 7.30 9.67 6.10
C HIS A 17 6.70 10.99 6.61
N LYS A 18 7.17 11.50 7.76
CA LYS A 18 6.72 12.78 8.31
C LYS A 18 7.06 13.95 7.38
N TRP A 19 8.27 13.98 6.84
CA TRP A 19 8.72 15.03 5.92
C TRP A 19 7.88 15.04 4.63
N LEU A 20 7.77 13.88 3.96
CA LEU A 20 6.97 13.72 2.75
C LEU A 20 5.49 14.07 3.00
N LYS A 21 4.94 13.66 4.15
CA LYS A 21 3.57 14.01 4.52
C LYS A 21 3.37 15.51 4.69
N LEU A 22 4.32 16.20 5.33
CA LEU A 22 4.20 17.62 5.62
C LEU A 22 4.36 18.48 4.36
N TYR A 23 5.38 18.18 3.55
CA TYR A 23 5.79 19.05 2.45
C TYR A 23 5.21 18.67 1.10
N VAL A 24 4.94 17.37 0.86
CA VAL A 24 4.44 16.89 -0.43
C VAL A 24 2.96 16.54 -0.35
N PHE A 25 2.57 15.60 0.52
CA PHE A 25 1.20 15.09 0.58
C PHE A 25 0.18 16.18 0.92
N ARG A 26 0.41 16.97 1.98
CA ARG A 26 -0.51 18.05 2.39
C ARG A 26 -0.63 19.15 1.34
N THR A 27 0.45 19.48 0.65
CA THR A 27 0.47 20.51 -0.40
C THR A 27 -0.30 20.06 -1.64
N SER A 28 -0.24 18.77 -1.96
CA SER A 28 -0.89 18.16 -3.12
C SER A 28 -2.31 17.64 -2.84
N SER A 29 -2.70 17.47 -1.57
CA SER A 29 -4.03 16.95 -1.21
C SER A 29 -5.20 17.82 -1.67
N LYS A 30 -4.95 19.10 -1.99
CA LYS A 30 -5.94 19.98 -2.62
C LYS A 30 -6.41 19.51 -4.01
N TYR A 31 -5.62 18.67 -4.67
CA TYR A 31 -5.94 18.08 -5.99
C TYR A 31 -6.51 16.66 -5.89
N GLY A 32 -6.74 16.16 -4.67
CA GLY A 32 -7.31 14.83 -4.42
C GLY A 32 -6.34 13.84 -3.76
N GLY A 33 -6.90 12.83 -3.10
CA GLY A 33 -6.13 11.86 -2.32
C GLY A 33 -5.17 11.02 -3.17
N LEU A 34 -5.61 10.54 -4.34
CA LEU A 34 -4.77 9.77 -5.25
C LEU A 34 -3.61 10.60 -5.78
N VAL A 35 -3.88 11.83 -6.23
CA VAL A 35 -2.85 12.76 -6.72
C VAL A 35 -1.81 13.02 -5.63
N ALA A 36 -2.24 13.19 -4.38
CA ALA A 36 -1.32 13.40 -3.27
C ALA A 36 -0.43 12.20 -2.98
N VAL A 37 -0.96 10.99 -3.08
CA VAL A 37 -0.17 9.75 -2.95
C VAL A 37 0.83 9.65 -4.11
N LEU A 38 0.39 9.80 -5.36
CA LEU A 38 1.27 9.72 -6.53
C LEU A 38 2.40 10.77 -6.48
N ALA A 39 2.07 12.01 -6.12
CA ALA A 39 3.07 13.07 -5.94
C ALA A 39 4.08 12.72 -4.83
N THR A 40 3.60 12.19 -3.71
CA THR A 40 4.45 11.78 -2.58
C THR A 40 5.45 10.70 -2.99
N TYR A 41 4.99 9.65 -3.67
CA TYR A 41 5.87 8.57 -4.11
C TYR A 41 6.76 8.97 -5.29
N THR A 42 6.31 9.88 -6.16
CA THR A 42 7.16 10.48 -7.21
C THR A 42 8.34 11.23 -6.59
N VAL A 43 8.08 12.11 -5.62
CA VAL A 43 9.16 12.82 -4.90
C VAL A 43 10.05 11.83 -4.15
N SER A 44 9.48 10.81 -3.52
CA SER A 44 10.27 9.76 -2.87
C SER A 44 11.20 9.04 -3.85
N SER A 45 10.73 8.67 -5.05
CA SER A 45 11.53 8.04 -6.09
C SER A 45 12.64 8.96 -6.61
N LEU A 46 12.36 10.26 -6.75
CA LEU A 46 13.37 11.26 -7.15
C LEU A 46 14.48 11.40 -6.11
N LEU A 47 14.14 11.38 -4.81
CA LEU A 47 15.13 11.39 -3.72
C LEU A 47 16.04 10.15 -3.72
N HIS A 48 15.58 9.04 -4.32
CA HIS A 48 16.36 7.83 -4.53
C HIS A 48 17.15 7.83 -5.85
N GLY A 49 17.33 8.97 -6.50
CA GLY A 49 18.09 9.11 -7.74
C GLY A 49 17.42 8.48 -8.96
N LEU A 50 16.09 8.27 -8.90
CA LEU A 50 15.29 7.65 -9.96
C LEU A 50 15.81 6.27 -10.41
N ASN A 51 16.36 5.48 -9.49
CA ASN A 51 16.69 4.08 -9.74
C ASN A 51 15.42 3.34 -10.19
N TYR A 52 15.35 2.89 -11.45
CA TYR A 52 14.12 2.38 -12.07
C TYR A 52 13.41 1.27 -11.27
N PRO A 53 14.08 0.18 -10.84
CA PRO A 53 13.45 -0.83 -9.98
C PRO A 53 12.89 -0.23 -8.69
N LEU A 54 13.66 0.60 -7.98
CA LEU A 54 13.21 1.20 -6.73
C LEU A 54 12.06 2.20 -6.94
N ALA A 55 12.11 2.99 -8.02
CA ALA A 55 11.06 3.91 -8.41
C ALA A 55 9.75 3.16 -8.67
N ALA A 56 9.81 2.04 -9.38
CA ALA A 56 8.64 1.19 -9.63
C ALA A 56 8.10 0.55 -8.34
N ILE A 57 8.96 0.03 -7.46
CA ILE A 57 8.55 -0.49 -6.14
C ILE A 57 7.78 0.57 -5.36
N LEU A 58 8.35 1.78 -5.26
CA LEU A 58 7.77 2.89 -4.50
C LEU A 58 6.43 3.32 -5.11
N MET A 59 6.37 3.46 -6.43
CA MET A 59 5.14 3.86 -7.11
C MET A 59 4.03 2.82 -6.92
N SER A 60 4.33 1.53 -7.11
CA SER A 60 3.38 0.44 -6.87
C SER A 60 2.95 0.38 -5.40
N LEU A 61 3.88 0.55 -4.46
CA LEU A 61 3.56 0.59 -3.02
C LEU A 61 2.60 1.72 -2.68
N GLY A 62 2.76 2.90 -3.29
CA GLY A 62 1.84 4.02 -3.13
C GLY A 62 0.44 3.71 -3.62
N VAL A 63 0.32 3.18 -4.85
CA VAL A 63 -0.97 2.77 -5.42
C VAL A 63 -1.62 1.68 -4.57
N TYR A 64 -0.88 0.64 -4.18
CA TYR A 64 -1.41 -0.47 -3.38
C TYR A 64 -1.92 0.01 -2.02
N THR A 65 -1.17 0.91 -1.37
CA THR A 65 -1.56 1.52 -0.09
C THR A 65 -2.84 2.33 -0.24
N TYR A 66 -2.99 3.10 -1.32
CA TYR A 66 -4.20 3.88 -1.60
C TYR A 66 -5.42 2.98 -1.87
N VAL A 67 -5.24 1.94 -2.68
CA VAL A 67 -6.31 0.97 -3.00
C VAL A 67 -6.77 0.24 -1.76
N GLU A 68 -5.84 -0.32 -0.97
CA GLU A 68 -6.14 -1.00 0.29
C GLU A 68 -6.90 -0.06 1.24
N TYR A 69 -6.40 1.16 1.43
CA TYR A 69 -7.06 2.16 2.28
C TYR A 69 -8.51 2.42 1.85
N SER A 70 -8.74 2.60 0.55
CA SER A 70 -10.04 2.97 -0.02
C SER A 70 -11.06 1.84 0.08
N VAL A 71 -10.67 0.61 -0.25
CA VAL A 71 -11.54 -0.57 -0.12
C VAL A 71 -11.89 -0.84 1.34
N ARG A 72 -10.87 -0.85 2.21
CA ARG A 72 -11.07 -1.13 3.64
C ARG A 72 -11.96 -0.09 4.33
N TYR A 73 -11.88 1.17 3.91
CA TYR A 73 -12.77 2.22 4.38
C TYR A 73 -14.22 1.94 3.99
N LYS A 74 -14.50 1.67 2.71
CA LYS A 74 -15.86 1.30 2.27
C LYS A 74 -16.38 0.06 2.99
N LEU A 75 -15.54 -0.97 3.12
CA LEU A 75 -15.91 -2.21 3.81
C LEU A 75 -16.24 -1.99 5.28
N SER A 76 -15.50 -1.10 5.97
CA SER A 76 -15.80 -0.79 7.38
C SER A 76 -17.13 -0.09 7.56
N VAL A 77 -17.56 0.74 6.59
CA VAL A 77 -18.86 1.40 6.61
C VAL A 77 -19.97 0.40 6.28
N LEU A 78 -19.79 -0.43 5.25
CA LEU A 78 -20.78 -1.42 4.81
C LEU A 78 -21.06 -2.48 5.89
N LEU A 79 -20.02 -3.02 6.50
CA LEU A 79 -20.13 -4.08 7.52
C LEU A 79 -20.31 -3.51 8.94
N ASP A 80 -20.21 -2.19 9.10
CA ASP A 80 -20.15 -1.53 10.40
C ASP A 80 -19.15 -2.24 11.34
N ALA A 81 -17.91 -2.40 10.85
CA ALA A 81 -16.91 -3.30 11.44
C ALA A 81 -15.51 -2.69 11.48
N CYS A 82 -14.70 -3.14 12.46
CA CYS A 82 -13.32 -2.71 12.66
C CYS A 82 -12.32 -3.28 11.62
N VAL A 83 -12.56 -3.01 10.34
CA VAL A 83 -11.73 -3.44 9.19
C VAL A 83 -11.07 -2.26 8.46
N THR A 84 -11.05 -1.06 9.03
CA THR A 84 -10.32 0.10 8.48
C THR A 84 -8.82 -0.16 8.35
N ALA A 85 -8.09 0.46 7.41
CA ALA A 85 -6.64 0.21 7.27
C ALA A 85 -5.82 0.62 8.50
N ARG A 86 -6.26 1.65 9.23
CA ARG A 86 -5.73 1.98 10.56
C ARG A 86 -6.49 1.16 11.60
N PRO A 87 -5.82 0.49 12.54
CA PRO A 87 -6.50 -0.31 13.56
C PRO A 87 -7.39 0.58 14.43
N CYS A 88 -8.54 0.04 14.81
CA CYS A 88 -9.42 0.69 15.79
C CYS A 88 -8.84 0.56 17.21
N PRO A 89 -9.20 1.48 18.13
CA PRO A 89 -8.88 1.31 19.54
C PRO A 89 -9.56 0.06 20.12
N ALA A 90 -9.02 -0.47 21.22
CA ALA A 90 -9.54 -1.67 21.88
C ALA A 90 -11.03 -1.58 22.22
N HIS A 91 -11.50 -0.40 22.64
CA HIS A 91 -12.90 -0.09 22.79
C HIS A 91 -13.36 0.81 21.64
N CYS A 92 -13.93 0.20 20.59
CA CYS A 92 -14.42 0.93 19.43
C CYS A 92 -15.86 1.38 19.64
N THR A 93 -16.10 2.70 19.59
CA THR A 93 -17.45 3.29 19.66
C THR A 93 -18.01 3.65 18.28
N ARG A 94 -17.20 3.56 17.23
CA ARG A 94 -17.58 3.96 15.86
C ARG A 94 -18.14 2.82 15.02
N HIS A 95 -17.85 1.58 15.40
CA HIS A 95 -18.29 0.39 14.67
C HIS A 95 -19.01 -0.57 15.61
N LYS A 96 -20.12 -1.15 15.15
CA LYS A 96 -20.86 -2.16 15.91
C LYS A 96 -20.06 -3.46 16.07
N HIS A 97 -19.36 -3.90 15.03
CA HIS A 97 -18.57 -5.14 15.05
C HIS A 97 -17.11 -4.84 15.44
N SER A 98 -16.77 -5.22 16.67
CA SER A 98 -15.43 -5.07 17.24
C SER A 98 -14.40 -5.98 16.55
N SER A 99 -13.12 -5.57 16.60
CA SER A 99 -11.99 -6.37 16.12
C SER A 99 -11.77 -7.68 16.89
N SER A 100 -12.37 -7.83 18.08
CA SER A 100 -12.32 -9.07 18.86
C SER A 100 -13.20 -10.18 18.27
N LEU A 101 -14.16 -9.84 17.41
CA LEU A 101 -15.02 -10.83 16.76
C LEU A 101 -14.22 -11.60 15.71
N LEU A 102 -14.31 -12.93 15.74
CA LEU A 102 -13.56 -13.81 14.86
C LEU A 102 -13.70 -13.46 13.37
N PRO A 103 -14.90 -13.16 12.82
CA PRO A 103 -15.02 -12.77 11.41
C PRO A 103 -14.25 -11.50 11.06
N VAL A 104 -14.25 -10.50 11.94
CA VAL A 104 -13.52 -9.24 11.75
C VAL A 104 -12.01 -9.47 11.82
N ALA A 105 -11.57 -10.29 12.78
CA ALA A 105 -10.18 -10.70 12.90
C ALA A 105 -9.69 -11.46 11.65
N MET A 106 -10.49 -12.38 11.12
CA MET A 106 -10.17 -13.11 9.89
C MET A 106 -10.04 -12.19 8.68
N VAL A 107 -10.96 -11.23 8.51
CA VAL A 107 -10.85 -10.24 7.42
C VAL A 107 -9.57 -9.42 7.55
N ASN A 108 -9.26 -8.92 8.76
CA ASN A 108 -8.02 -8.18 9.01
C ASN A 108 -6.76 -9.01 8.75
N TRP A 109 -6.79 -10.30 9.09
CA TRP A 109 -5.71 -11.23 8.82
C TRP A 109 -5.50 -11.46 7.32
N LEU A 110 -6.59 -11.65 6.55
CA LEU A 110 -6.53 -11.80 5.09
C LEU A 110 -5.90 -10.58 4.42
N TRP A 111 -6.28 -9.37 4.83
CA TRP A 111 -5.63 -8.15 4.36
C TRP A 111 -4.15 -8.06 4.74
N SER A 112 -3.79 -8.49 5.95
CA SER A 112 -2.39 -8.51 6.38
C SER A 112 -1.58 -9.50 5.56
N ALA A 113 -2.13 -10.68 5.27
CA ALA A 113 -1.51 -11.68 4.40
C ALA A 113 -1.34 -11.14 2.97
N LEU A 114 -2.35 -10.46 2.44
CA LEU A 114 -2.28 -9.80 1.14
C LEU A 114 -1.20 -8.69 1.12
N ALA A 115 -1.07 -7.90 2.17
CA ALA A 115 -0.03 -6.88 2.29
C ALA A 115 1.38 -7.52 2.30
N VAL A 116 1.57 -8.62 3.03
CA VAL A 116 2.84 -9.36 3.03
C VAL A 116 3.15 -9.92 1.64
N PHE A 117 2.15 -10.50 0.96
CA PHE A 117 2.29 -10.97 -0.42
C PHE A 117 2.73 -9.84 -1.36
N HIS A 118 2.06 -8.68 -1.31
CA HIS A 118 2.44 -7.52 -2.12
C HIS A 118 3.87 -7.06 -1.84
N LEU A 119 4.28 -6.99 -0.57
CA LEU A 119 5.65 -6.57 -0.21
C LEU A 119 6.71 -7.58 -0.66
N ALA A 120 6.46 -8.87 -0.50
CA ALA A 120 7.36 -9.92 -0.97
C ALA A 120 7.52 -9.89 -2.50
N TYR A 121 6.40 -9.71 -3.21
CA TYR A 121 6.40 -9.54 -4.66
C TYR A 121 7.15 -8.28 -5.09
N LEU A 122 6.91 -7.13 -4.46
CA LEU A 122 7.57 -5.88 -4.83
C LEU A 122 9.07 -5.97 -4.56
N GLY A 123 9.46 -6.56 -3.42
CA GLY A 123 10.85 -6.72 -3.03
C GLY A 123 11.64 -7.70 -3.90
N CYS A 124 10.98 -8.63 -4.60
CA CYS A 124 11.71 -9.68 -5.35
C CYS A 124 12.57 -9.10 -6.48
N ILE A 125 12.22 -7.92 -7.01
CA ILE A 125 12.94 -7.23 -8.09
C ILE A 125 14.28 -6.65 -7.63
N VAL A 126 14.48 -6.46 -6.32
CA VAL A 126 15.74 -6.00 -5.77
C VAL A 126 16.76 -7.12 -5.91
N ASP A 127 17.77 -6.91 -6.75
CA ASP A 127 18.93 -7.78 -6.84
C ASP A 127 20.00 -7.28 -5.87
N THR A 128 20.28 -8.07 -4.83
CA THR A 128 21.32 -7.77 -3.84
C THR A 128 22.66 -8.42 -4.19
N THR A 129 22.72 -9.22 -5.26
CA THR A 129 23.91 -9.99 -5.64
C THR A 129 24.83 -9.23 -6.58
N SER A 130 24.27 -8.31 -7.36
CA SER A 130 25.01 -7.46 -8.29
C SER A 130 25.31 -6.09 -7.65
N SER A 131 26.56 -5.63 -7.82
CA SER A 131 26.98 -4.29 -7.39
C SER A 131 26.45 -3.18 -8.30
N THR A 132 25.95 -3.54 -9.49
CA THR A 132 25.39 -2.62 -10.48
C THR A 132 23.92 -2.96 -10.72
N PRO A 133 23.01 -1.96 -10.69
CA PRO A 133 21.60 -2.20 -10.97
C PRO A 133 21.43 -2.68 -12.41
N ALA A 134 20.65 -3.75 -12.59
CA ALA A 134 20.36 -4.30 -13.91
C ALA A 134 19.74 -3.23 -14.83
N PRO A 135 20.15 -3.17 -16.11
CA PRO A 135 19.58 -2.22 -17.06
C PRO A 135 18.11 -2.54 -17.34
N PHE A 136 17.37 -1.52 -17.76
CA PHE A 136 16.04 -1.74 -18.33
C PHE A 136 16.19 -2.50 -19.67
N PRO A 137 15.37 -3.55 -19.95
CA PRO A 137 14.21 -4.04 -19.20
C PRO A 137 14.51 -5.18 -18.22
N GLN A 138 15.75 -5.69 -18.16
CA GLN A 138 16.15 -6.86 -17.35
C GLN A 138 15.84 -6.69 -15.86
N ALA A 139 15.91 -5.45 -15.36
CA ALA A 139 15.45 -5.09 -14.02
C ALA A 139 14.07 -5.65 -13.69
N PHE A 140 13.13 -5.70 -14.65
CA PHE A 140 11.74 -6.10 -14.44
C PHE A 140 11.44 -7.56 -14.77
N GLN A 141 12.46 -8.37 -15.09
CA GLN A 141 12.27 -9.74 -15.57
C GLN A 141 11.49 -10.61 -14.58
N LYS A 142 11.74 -10.49 -13.27
CA LYS A 142 11.00 -11.26 -12.24
C LYS A 142 9.51 -10.94 -12.20
N TRP A 143 9.15 -9.67 -12.38
CA TRP A 143 7.75 -9.24 -12.48
C TRP A 143 7.11 -9.69 -13.79
N SER A 144 7.86 -9.66 -14.90
CA SER A 144 7.42 -10.18 -16.19
C SER A 144 7.16 -11.68 -16.13
N ASN A 145 8.06 -12.46 -15.52
CA ASN A 145 7.93 -13.92 -15.38
C ASN A 145 6.74 -14.33 -14.50
N THR A 146 6.28 -13.45 -13.62
CA THR A 146 5.09 -13.65 -12.78
C THR A 146 3.86 -12.96 -13.35
N HIS A 147 3.91 -12.54 -14.62
CA HIS A 147 2.83 -11.87 -15.34
C HIS A 147 2.21 -10.68 -14.59
N TYR A 148 3.03 -9.98 -13.79
CA TYR A 148 2.57 -8.85 -12.98
C TYR A 148 1.43 -9.19 -12.00
N ILE A 149 1.35 -10.43 -11.51
CA ILE A 149 0.21 -10.94 -10.71
C ILE A 149 -0.23 -10.03 -9.55
N SER A 150 0.71 -9.45 -8.83
CA SER A 150 0.43 -8.54 -7.71
C SER A 150 -0.23 -7.23 -8.16
N HIS A 151 0.15 -6.73 -9.34
CA HIS A 151 -0.48 -5.54 -9.94
C HIS A 151 -1.91 -5.86 -10.38
N TRP A 152 -2.15 -7.05 -10.93
CA TRP A 152 -3.49 -7.53 -11.26
C TRP A 152 -4.37 -7.72 -10.03
N ILE A 153 -3.82 -8.22 -8.93
CA ILE A 153 -4.55 -8.33 -7.66
C ILE A 153 -4.91 -6.93 -7.13
N ALA A 154 -3.98 -5.97 -7.17
CA ALA A 154 -4.26 -4.59 -6.76
C ALA A 154 -5.33 -3.94 -7.67
N PHE A 155 -5.25 -4.16 -8.98
CA PHE A 155 -6.26 -3.69 -9.93
C PHE A 155 -7.65 -4.29 -9.64
N THR A 156 -7.72 -5.61 -9.42
CA THR A 156 -8.97 -6.30 -9.05
C THR A 156 -9.52 -5.77 -7.72
N THR A 157 -8.64 -5.54 -6.74
CA THR A 157 -9.02 -4.95 -5.45
C THR A 157 -9.58 -3.54 -5.63
N TYR A 158 -9.00 -2.74 -6.53
CA TYR A 158 -9.53 -1.43 -6.89
C TYR A 158 -10.86 -1.52 -7.65
N PHE A 159 -11.06 -2.53 -8.48
CA PHE A 159 -12.35 -2.78 -9.11
C PHE A 159 -13.43 -3.10 -8.06
N LEU A 160 -13.12 -3.89 -7.04
CA LEU A 160 -14.03 -4.15 -5.92
C LEU A 160 -14.45 -2.86 -5.20
N TYR A 161 -13.56 -1.86 -5.09
CA TYR A 161 -13.92 -0.55 -4.54
C TYR A 161 -15.07 0.12 -5.31
N PHE A 162 -15.14 -0.03 -6.63
CA PHE A 162 -16.24 0.51 -7.44
C PHE A 162 -17.51 -0.33 -7.37
N CYS A 163 -17.38 -1.64 -7.23
CA CYS A 163 -18.53 -2.54 -7.09
C CYS A 163 -19.25 -2.37 -5.75
N ILE A 164 -18.52 -2.03 -4.68
CA ILE A 164 -19.10 -1.74 -3.36
C ILE A 164 -19.78 -0.37 -3.41
N LYS A 165 -21.11 -0.38 -3.35
CA LYS A 165 -21.95 0.83 -3.25
C LYS A 165 -21.79 1.49 -1.89
#